data_AF-A0A535GVT7-F1
#
_entry.id   AF-A0A535GVT7-F1
#
_cell.length_a   1.000
_cell.length_b   1.000
_cell.length_c   1.000
_cell.angle_alpha   90.00
_cell.angle_beta   90.00
_cell.angle_gamma   90.00
#
_symmetry.space_group_name_H-M   'P 1'
#
loop_
_entity.id
_entity.type
_entity.pdbx_description
1 polymer ?
#
loop_
_entity_poly.entity_id
_entity_poly.type
_entity_poly.pdbx_seq_one_letter_code
_entity_poly.pdbx_strand_id
1 'polypeptide(L)' 'MVLEYPQGLEQKYPDAWGRIQQRRAFMHNVLGIRLKPEVLPFSNIPAYLPPFWLSPQLAMRVAYL' A
#
# COMPACT_ATOMS: atom_id res chain seq x y z
N MET A 1 1.82 13.84 -18.53
CA MET A 1 0.91 12.67 -18.44
C MET A 1 0.61 12.45 -16.96
N VAL A 2 -0.27 13.30 -16.41
CA VAL A 2 -0.70 13.21 -15.01
C VAL A 2 -1.89 12.27 -15.03
N LEU A 3 -1.75 11.07 -14.46
CA LEU A 3 -2.84 10.11 -14.38
C LEU A 3 -3.99 10.78 -13.65
N GLU A 4 -5.14 10.88 -14.32
CA GLU A 4 -6.36 11.43 -13.77
C GLU A 4 -6.64 10.74 -12.43
N TYR A 5 -6.92 11.54 -11.39
CA TYR A 5 -7.50 11.05 -10.15
C TYR A 5 -8.63 10.07 -10.48
N PRO A 6 -8.89 9.03 -9.66
CA PRO A 6 -10.08 8.20 -9.81
C PRO A 6 -11.33 9.03 -9.47
N GLN A 7 -11.69 9.97 -10.35
CA GLN A 7 -12.85 10.82 -10.24
C GLN A 7 -14.08 9.91 -10.26
N GLY A 8 -14.87 9.93 -9.18
CA GLY A 8 -16.05 9.08 -9.04
C GLY A 8 -15.92 7.92 -8.06
N LEU A 9 -14.73 7.52 -7.60
CA LEU A 9 -14.61 6.38 -6.68
C LEU A 9 -15.20 6.70 -5.31
N GLU A 10 -14.96 7.91 -4.81
CA GLU A 10 -15.56 8.43 -3.58
C GLU A 10 -17.08 8.43 -3.62
N GLN A 11 -17.67 8.83 -4.76
CA GLN A 11 -19.12 8.92 -4.94
C GLN A 11 -19.76 7.56 -5.19
N LYS A 12 -19.13 6.69 -5.99
CA LYS A 12 -19.67 5.37 -6.37
C LYS A 12 -19.48 4.32 -5.27
N TYR A 13 -18.40 4.43 -4.49
CA TYR A 13 -18.01 3.43 -3.49
C TYR A 13 -17.47 4.10 -2.20
N PRO A 14 -18.31 4.86 -1.47
CA PRO A 14 -17.88 5.66 -0.32
C PRO A 14 -17.20 4.82 0.77
N ASP A 15 -17.69 3.61 1.03
CA ASP A 15 -17.08 2.74 2.06
C ASP A 15 -15.69 2.25 1.68
N ALA A 16 -15.49 1.90 0.40
CA ALA A 16 -14.19 1.49 -0.11
C ALA A 16 -13.22 2.67 -0.06
N TRP A 17 -13.69 3.86 -0.45
CA TRP A 17 -12.93 5.09 -0.35
C TRP A 17 -12.52 5.41 1.10
N GLY A 18 -13.45 5.28 2.06
CA GLY A 18 -13.16 5.46 3.48
C GLY A 18 -12.02 4.55 3.97
N ARG A 19 -12.03 3.26 3.59
CA ARG A 19 -10.94 2.33 3.93
C ARG A 19 -9.61 2.70 3.30
N ILE A 20 -9.63 3.17 2.04
CA ILE A 20 -8.44 3.67 1.34
C ILE A 20 -7.85 4.86 2.11
N GLN A 21 -8.68 5.84 2.47
CA GLN A 21 -8.23 7.03 3.19
C GLN A 21 -7.66 6.71 4.58
N GLN A 22 -8.32 5.84 5.34
CA GLN A 22 -7.82 5.38 6.65
C GLN A 22 -6.45 4.72 6.53
N ARG A 23 -6.24 3.87 5.51
CA ARG A 23 -4.94 3.22 5.27
C ARG A 23 -3.88 4.21 4.82
N ARG A 24 -4.23 5.18 3.96
CA ARG A 24 -3.30 6.26 3.58
C ARG A 24 -2.87 7.06 4.82
N ALA A 25 -3.80 7.38 5.71
CA ALA A 25 -3.52 8.06 6.97
C ALA A 25 -2.60 7.23 7.87
N PHE A 26 -2.86 5.92 8.03
CA PHE A 26 -1.98 5.02 8.78
C PHE A 26 -0.55 4.99 8.20
N MET A 27 -0.43 4.77 6.88
CA MET A 27 0.87 4.71 6.22
C MET A 27 1.64 6.03 6.37
N HIS A 28 0.96 7.18 6.27
CA HIS A 28 1.60 8.48 6.42
C HIS A 28 1.96 8.80 7.87
N ASN A 29 0.99 8.72 8.79
CA ASN A 29 1.10 9.24 10.14
C ASN A 29 1.81 8.28 11.10
N VAL A 30 1.72 6.96 10.84
CA VAL A 30 2.32 5.93 11.73
C VAL A 30 3.60 5.36 11.12
N LEU A 31 3.58 5.00 9.84
CA LEU A 31 4.74 4.38 9.19
C LEU A 31 5.71 5.39 8.54
N GLY A 32 5.31 6.66 8.40
CA GLY A 32 6.10 7.68 7.70
C GLY A 32 6.17 7.49 6.18
N ILE A 33 5.37 6.59 5.60
CA ILE A 33 5.35 6.27 4.17
C ILE A 33 4.37 7.20 3.44
N ARG A 34 4.89 8.07 2.58
CA ARG A 34 4.09 8.99 1.75
C ARG A 34 3.73 8.34 0.42
N LEU A 35 2.45 8.02 0.24
CA LEU A 35 1.92 7.49 -1.02
C LEU A 35 1.61 8.61 -2.00
N LYS A 36 2.02 8.43 -3.27
CA LYS A 36 1.59 9.29 -4.37
C LYS A 36 0.05 9.30 -4.50
N PRO A 37 -0.56 10.37 -5.03
CA PRO A 37 -2.02 10.47 -5.17
C PRO A 37 -2.66 9.31 -5.93
N GLU A 38 -2.02 8.82 -6.97
CA GLU A 38 -2.49 7.73 -7.83
C GLU A 38 -2.40 6.33 -7.18
N VAL A 39 -1.78 6.21 -6.00
CA VAL A 39 -1.60 4.92 -5.30
C VAL A 39 -2.72 4.69 -4.29
N LEU A 40 -3.50 3.62 -4.49
CA LEU A 40 -4.61 3.24 -3.64
C LEU A 40 -4.29 1.96 -2.82
N PRO A 41 -4.17 2.04 -1.48
CA PRO A 41 -3.93 0.86 -0.65
C PRO A 41 -5.20 0.01 -0.45
N PHE A 42 -5.32 -1.07 -1.22
CA PHE A 42 -6.45 -2.00 -1.10
C PHE A 42 -6.25 -3.09 -0.04
N SER A 43 -4.99 -3.50 0.23
CA SER A 43 -4.66 -4.49 1.26
C SER A 43 -5.06 -4.01 2.66
N ASN A 44 -5.53 -4.92 3.52
CA ASN A 44 -5.79 -4.66 4.93
C ASN A 44 -4.52 -4.71 5.80
N ILE A 45 -3.39 -5.15 5.25
CA ILE A 45 -2.08 -5.21 5.92
C ILE A 45 -0.99 -4.51 5.08
N PRO A 46 -1.11 -3.19 4.83
CA PRO A 46 -0.13 -2.49 4.02
C PRO A 46 1.26 -2.48 4.69
N ALA A 47 2.31 -2.61 3.88
CA ALA A 47 3.71 -2.60 4.32
C ALA A 47 4.09 -3.67 5.37
N TYR A 48 3.30 -4.75 5.49
CA TYR A 48 3.68 -5.90 6.30
C TYR A 48 4.79 -6.70 5.62
N LEU A 49 5.86 -6.96 6.36
CA LEU A 49 6.96 -7.84 5.95
C LEU A 49 7.03 -9.00 6.95
N PRO A 50 6.78 -10.26 6.52
CA PRO A 50 7.04 -11.44 7.33
C PRO A 50 8.47 -11.47 7.90
N PRO A 51 8.69 -12.21 9.00
CA PRO A 51 10.03 -12.43 9.54
C PRO A 51 11.03 -12.85 8.46
N PHE A 52 12.26 -12.33 8.56
CA PHE A 52 13.39 -12.63 7.69
C PHE A 52 13.31 -12.14 6.24
N TRP A 53 12.25 -11.45 5.80
CA TRP A 53 12.21 -10.87 4.45
C TRP A 53 13.33 -9.88 4.15
N LEU A 54 13.77 -9.14 5.17
CA LEU A 54 14.90 -8.20 5.06
C LEU A 54 16.23 -8.82 5.50
N SER A 55 16.27 -10.13 5.71
CA SER A 55 17.49 -10.89 6.00
C SER A 55 17.80 -11.77 4.80
N PRO A 56 18.67 -11.31 3.88
CA PRO A 56 19.07 -12.10 2.73
C PRO A 56 19.47 -13.53 3.16
N GLN A 57 19.15 -14.52 2.31
CA GLN A 57 19.43 -15.95 2.51
C GLN A 57 18.60 -16.67 3.60
N LEU A 58 17.80 -15.99 4.42
CA LEU A 58 16.98 -16.65 5.45
C LEU A 58 15.53 -16.92 4.98
N ALA A 59 14.86 -15.94 4.37
CA ALA A 59 13.52 -16.14 3.79
C ALA A 59 13.57 -16.49 2.30
N MET A 60 14.47 -15.87 1.55
CA MET A 60 14.61 -16.03 0.11
C MET A 60 16.08 -16.22 -0.27
N ARG A 61 16.37 -17.25 -1.05
CA ARG A 61 17.68 -17.52 -1.65
C ARG A 61 17.50 -17.74 -3.15
N VAL A 62 18.36 -17.13 -3.96
CA VAL A 62 18.44 -17.43 -5.38
C VAL A 62 19.08 -18.81 -5.53
N ALA A 63 18.35 -19.75 -6.16
CA ALA A 63 18.91 -21.02 -6.57
C ALA A 63 19.62 -20.83 -7.92
N TYR A 64 20.91 -21.14 -7.96
CA TYR A 64 21.64 -21.29 -9.22
C TYR A 64 21.61 -22.78 -9.57
N LEU A 65 21.16 -23.11 -10.79
CA LEU A 65 21.28 -24.45 -11.39
C LEU A 65 22.67 -24.62 -12.00
#